data_AF-A0AAW4IM94-F1
#
_entry.id   AF-A0AAW4IM94-F1
#
_cell.length_a   1.000
_cell.length_b   1.000
_cell.length_c   1.000
_cell.angle_alpha   90.00
_cell.angle_beta   90.00
_cell.angle_gamma   90.00
#
_symmetry.space_group_name_H-M   'P 1'
#
loop_
_entity.id
_entity.type
_entity.pdbx_description
1 polymer ?
#
loop_
_entity_poly.entity_id
_entity_poly.type
_entity_poly.pdbx_seq_one_letter_code
_entity_poly.pdbx_strand_id
1 'polypeptide(L)'
;YVAGDVGLGPWIHASVPGQAVGNLRQRNQQATLLSLGAWAWLWWTLHARPQGNADLAGAATSPGRALSTGVWGVLTAVALMWIAVGGAATASRTVVVQWLLVLVLLVVWRGAGRGEALRLGIAGFAVFLVAAWVLPEALWKFQGVRADALFHRFTDGSH
;
A
#
# COMPACT_ATOMS: atom_id res chain seq x y z
N TYR A 1 -13.20 19.53 -28.79
CA TYR A 1 -13.84 18.21 -28.73
C TYR A 1 -13.05 17.27 -29.63
N VAL A 2 -12.12 16.50 -29.04
CA VAL A 2 -11.33 15.51 -29.78
C VAL A 2 -12.06 14.18 -29.70
N ALA A 3 -12.17 13.52 -30.84
CA ALA A 3 -12.89 12.29 -31.08
C ALA A 3 -12.48 11.13 -30.16
N GLY A 4 -13.46 10.30 -29.81
CA GLY A 4 -13.26 8.93 -29.34
C GLY A 4 -12.78 8.83 -27.89
N ASP A 5 -13.71 8.92 -26.94
CA ASP A 5 -13.48 8.35 -25.61
C ASP A 5 -13.40 6.82 -25.78
N VAL A 6 -12.19 6.27 -25.63
CA VAL A 6 -11.90 4.84 -25.76
C VAL A 6 -12.35 4.06 -24.51
N GLY A 7 -13.33 4.57 -23.76
CA GLY A 7 -13.71 4.08 -22.43
C GLY A 7 -12.67 4.42 -21.35
N LEU A 8 -11.78 5.37 -21.62
CA LEU A 8 -10.75 5.84 -20.68
C LEU A 8 -11.18 7.10 -19.92
N GLY A 9 -12.33 7.69 -20.23
CA GLY A 9 -12.96 8.79 -19.53
C GLY A 9 -13.01 8.66 -17.98
N PRO A 10 -13.21 7.45 -17.40
CA PRO A 10 -13.14 7.28 -15.94
C PRO A 10 -11.73 7.43 -15.34
N TRP A 11 -10.68 7.31 -16.17
CA TRP A 11 -9.27 7.32 -15.78
C TRP A 11 -8.57 8.63 -16.15
N ILE A 12 -9.06 9.33 -17.17
CA ILE A 12 -8.51 10.60 -17.67
C ILE A 12 -9.47 11.73 -17.30
N HIS A 13 -9.16 12.45 -16.22
CA HIS A 13 -9.91 13.65 -15.85
C HIS A 13 -9.52 14.85 -16.73
N ALA A 14 -10.39 15.22 -17.65
CA ALA A 14 -10.31 16.51 -18.34
C ALA A 14 -10.46 17.65 -17.31
N SER A 15 -9.43 18.49 -17.21
CA SER A 15 -9.43 19.64 -16.29
C SER A 15 -10.29 20.75 -16.87
N VAL A 16 -11.49 20.96 -16.31
CA VAL A 16 -12.36 22.09 -16.68
C VAL A 16 -11.83 23.35 -15.98
N PRO A 17 -11.70 24.50 -16.67
CA PRO A 17 -11.33 25.77 -16.04
C PRO A 17 -12.26 26.07 -14.85
N GLY A 18 -11.68 26.27 -13.66
CA GLY A 18 -12.43 26.49 -12.40
C GLY A 18 -12.42 25.32 -11.41
N GLN A 19 -11.89 24.14 -11.77
CA GLN A 19 -11.69 23.02 -10.84
C GLN A 19 -10.35 23.10 -10.09
N ALA A 20 -10.36 22.88 -8.78
CA ALA A 20 -9.16 22.94 -7.92
C ALA A 20 -8.27 21.68 -8.07
N VAL A 21 -7.57 21.58 -9.21
CA VAL A 21 -6.66 20.45 -9.54
C VAL A 21 -5.47 20.34 -8.56
N GLY A 22 -5.13 21.40 -7.82
CA GLY A 22 -4.04 21.41 -6.84
C GLY A 22 -4.17 20.31 -5.77
N ASN A 23 -5.38 20.13 -5.22
CA ASN A 23 -5.66 19.10 -4.22
C ASN A 23 -5.49 17.68 -4.79
N LEU A 24 -5.83 17.50 -6.07
CA LEU A 24 -5.68 16.23 -6.78
C LEU A 24 -4.20 15.85 -6.96
N ARG A 25 -3.34 16.82 -7.29
CA ARG A 25 -1.90 16.58 -7.48
C ARG A 25 -1.21 16.29 -6.16
N GLN A 26 -1.55 17.03 -5.11
CA GLN A 26 -0.97 16.84 -3.77
C GLN A 26 -1.26 15.44 -3.21
N ARG A 27 -2.53 14.99 -3.25
CA ARG A 27 -2.90 13.64 -2.77
C ARG A 27 -2.27 12.51 -3.59
N ASN A 28 -2.12 12.70 -4.90
CA ASN A 28 -1.48 11.70 -5.78
C ASN A 28 0.04 11.62 -5.56
N GLN A 29 0.70 12.75 -5.29
CA GLN A 29 2.12 12.76 -4.94
C GLN A 29 2.36 12.09 -3.59
N GLN A 30 1.52 12.38 -2.58
CA GLN A 30 1.59 11.71 -1.28
C GLN A 30 1.41 10.19 -1.41
N ALA A 31 0.40 9.74 -2.16
CA ALA A 31 0.19 8.32 -2.42
C ALA A 31 1.41 7.64 -3.04
N THR A 32 2.05 8.30 -4.01
CA THR A 32 3.25 7.78 -4.69
C THR A 32 4.44 7.70 -3.75
N LEU A 33 4.68 8.71 -2.90
CA LEU A 33 5.75 8.70 -1.91
C LEU A 33 5.58 7.58 -0.89
N LEU A 34 4.34 7.33 -0.44
CA LEU A 34 4.03 6.24 0.49
C LEU A 34 4.28 4.87 -0.14
N SER A 35 3.89 4.67 -1.40
CA SER A 35 4.14 3.42 -2.13
C SER A 35 5.64 3.17 -2.35
N LEU A 36 6.41 4.20 -2.71
CA LEU A 36 7.86 4.12 -2.81
C LEU A 36 8.51 3.84 -1.44
N GLY A 37 8.01 4.46 -0.37
CA GLY A 37 8.44 4.18 1.00
C GLY A 37 8.18 2.74 1.41
N ALA A 38 7.01 2.18 1.10
CA ALA A 38 6.69 0.78 1.35
C ALA A 38 7.66 -0.16 0.61
N TRP A 39 7.93 0.12 -0.67
CA TRP A 39 8.88 -0.66 -1.47
C TRP A 39 10.31 -0.60 -0.91
N ALA A 40 10.80 0.61 -0.61
CA ALA A 40 12.12 0.82 -0.03
C ALA A 40 12.26 0.14 1.34
N TRP A 41 11.21 0.20 2.16
CA TRP A 41 11.17 -0.47 3.46
C TRP A 41 11.23 -1.99 3.33
N LEU A 42 10.41 -2.59 2.47
CA LEU A 42 10.48 -4.02 2.18
C LEU A 42 11.86 -4.43 1.67
N TRP A 43 12.43 -3.66 0.74
CA TRP A 43 13.77 -3.93 0.23
C TRP A 43 14.83 -3.87 1.34
N TRP A 44 14.82 -2.82 2.17
CA TRP A 44 15.77 -2.63 3.27
C TRP A 44 15.69 -3.79 4.26
N THR A 45 14.50 -4.20 4.68
CA THR A 45 14.33 -5.27 5.68
C THR A 45 14.77 -6.65 5.21
N LEU A 46 14.82 -6.87 3.90
CA LEU A 46 15.34 -8.09 3.30
C LEU A 46 16.88 -8.10 3.24
N HIS A 47 17.51 -6.94 3.05
CA HIS A 47 18.97 -6.85 2.83
C HIS A 47 19.76 -6.39 4.05
N ALA A 48 19.14 -5.63 4.96
CA ALA A 48 19.80 -5.04 6.14
C ALA A 48 19.71 -5.91 7.40
N ARG A 49 19.34 -7.21 7.28
CA ARG A 49 19.27 -8.11 8.43
C ARG A 49 20.65 -8.19 9.10
N PRO A 50 20.80 -7.74 10.36
CA PRO A 50 22.05 -7.91 11.08
C PRO A 50 22.27 -9.41 11.30
N GLN A 51 23.33 -9.96 10.72
CA GLN A 51 23.71 -11.37 10.89
C GLN A 51 24.21 -11.69 12.32
N GLY A 52 24.34 -10.68 13.19
CA GLY A 52 25.21 -10.71 14.37
C GLY A 52 24.78 -11.50 15.61
N ASN A 53 23.60 -12.13 15.66
CA ASN A 53 23.14 -12.86 16.86
C ASN A 53 22.86 -14.35 16.65
N ALA A 54 23.00 -14.88 15.42
CA ALA A 54 22.76 -16.30 15.15
C ALA A 54 23.94 -17.21 15.55
N ASP A 55 25.16 -16.67 15.61
CA ASP A 55 26.37 -17.45 15.91
C ASP A 55 26.63 -17.69 17.41
N LEU A 56 25.88 -17.03 18.30
CA LEU A 56 26.03 -17.21 19.76
C LEU A 56 25.02 -18.21 20.37
N ALA A 57 23.98 -18.58 19.62
CA ALA A 57 22.93 -19.48 20.07
C ALA A 57 22.99 -20.80 19.29
N GLY A 58 24.03 -21.59 19.56
CA GLY A 58 24.07 -23.01 19.20
C GLY A 58 22.94 -23.76 19.89
N ALA A 59 21.77 -23.82 19.26
CA ALA A 59 20.68 -24.70 19.66
C ALA A 59 19.90 -25.14 18.41
N ALA A 60 20.10 -26.40 18.05
CA ALA A 60 19.38 -27.10 17.00
C ALA A 60 17.87 -26.84 17.07
N THR A 61 17.32 -26.09 16.12
CA THR A 61 15.88 -26.04 15.85
C THR A 61 15.62 -25.87 14.34
N SER A 62 15.14 -26.97 13.75
CA SER A 62 14.31 -27.15 12.54
C SER A 62 14.49 -26.23 11.29
N PRO A 63 14.57 -26.82 10.08
CA PRO A 63 14.48 -26.08 8.82
C PRO A 63 13.00 -25.73 8.55
N GLY A 64 12.53 -24.65 9.16
CA GLY A 64 11.16 -24.20 8.95
C GLY A 64 10.75 -23.12 9.93
N ARG A 65 10.53 -21.91 9.41
CA ARG A 65 9.62 -20.92 9.97
C ARG A 65 10.08 -20.21 11.25
N ALA A 66 11.25 -19.58 11.20
CA ALA A 66 11.40 -18.33 11.93
C ALA A 66 10.70 -17.23 11.11
N LEU A 67 9.39 -17.05 11.34
CA LEU A 67 8.83 -15.69 11.31
C LEU A 67 9.87 -14.84 12.06
N SER A 68 10.33 -13.73 11.52
CA SER A 68 11.24 -12.87 12.28
C SER A 68 10.46 -12.30 13.48
N THR A 69 10.35 -13.06 14.56
CA THR A 69 9.67 -12.73 15.83
C THR A 69 10.56 -11.89 16.74
N GLY A 70 11.68 -11.38 16.23
CA GLY A 70 12.45 -10.36 16.91
C GLY A 70 11.73 -9.01 16.87
N VAL A 71 12.10 -8.12 17.79
CA VAL A 71 11.62 -6.72 17.85
C VAL A 71 11.66 -6.05 16.47
N TRP A 72 12.72 -6.31 15.69
CA TRP A 72 12.85 -5.83 14.32
C TRP A 72 11.73 -6.28 13.40
N GLY A 73 11.33 -7.56 13.42
CA GLY A 73 10.22 -8.03 12.58
C GLY A 73 8.88 -7.38 12.94
N VAL A 74 8.61 -7.21 14.24
CA VAL A 74 7.41 -6.47 14.71
C VAL A 74 7.45 -5.02 14.23
N LEU A 75 8.56 -4.32 14.43
CA LEU A 75 8.73 -2.94 13.97
C LEU A 75 8.56 -2.81 12.45
N THR A 76 9.05 -3.79 11.68
CA THR A 76 8.89 -3.78 10.22
C THR A 76 7.45 -3.95 9.79
N ALA A 77 6.70 -4.87 10.42
CA ALA A 77 5.29 -5.04 10.16
C ALA A 77 4.48 -3.80 10.56
N VAL A 78 4.77 -3.23 11.74
CA VAL A 78 4.10 -2.01 12.23
C VAL A 78 4.35 -0.83 11.30
N ALA A 79 5.59 -0.59 10.88
CA ALA A 79 5.91 0.48 9.95
C ALA A 79 5.18 0.31 8.62
N LEU A 80 5.15 -0.92 8.07
CA LEU A 80 4.43 -1.20 6.82
C LEU A 80 2.92 -1.00 6.98
N MET A 81 2.33 -1.37 8.12
CA MET A 81 0.93 -1.11 8.44
C MET A 81 0.63 0.38 8.47
N TRP A 82 1.46 1.20 9.13
CA TRP A 82 1.29 2.65 9.15
C TRP A 82 1.38 3.28 7.76
N ILE A 83 2.30 2.81 6.92
CA ILE A 83 2.40 3.25 5.52
C ILE A 83 1.13 2.88 4.74
N ALA A 84 0.62 1.67 4.92
CA ALA A 84 -0.61 1.20 4.29
C ALA A 84 -1.84 2.03 4.69
N VAL A 85 -1.98 2.34 5.99
CA VAL A 85 -3.06 3.20 6.50
C VAL A 85 -2.94 4.62 5.96
N GLY A 86 -1.73 5.20 5.95
CA GLY A 86 -1.48 6.51 5.34
C GLY A 86 -1.84 6.54 3.85
N GLY A 87 -1.57 5.44 3.13
CA GLY A 87 -1.95 5.30 1.73
C GLY A 87 -3.47 5.28 1.54
N ALA A 88 -4.19 4.56 2.39
CA ALA A 88 -5.66 4.52 2.38
C ALA A 88 -6.29 5.89 2.68
N ALA A 89 -5.71 6.66 3.60
CA ALA A 89 -6.17 8.00 3.96
C ALA A 89 -6.12 8.99 2.78
N THR A 90 -5.26 8.77 1.78
CA THR A 90 -5.21 9.62 0.59
C THR A 90 -6.45 9.54 -0.31
N ALA A 91 -7.28 8.49 -0.13
CA ALA A 91 -8.51 8.23 -0.90
C ALA A 91 -8.32 8.32 -2.43
N SER A 92 -7.13 7.96 -2.95
CA SER A 92 -6.79 8.02 -4.37
C SER A 92 -6.83 6.64 -5.03
N ARG A 93 -7.31 6.56 -6.27
CA ARG A 93 -7.31 5.31 -7.06
C ARG A 93 -5.88 4.86 -7.43
N THR A 94 -4.95 5.81 -7.57
CA THR A 94 -3.56 5.53 -7.98
C THR A 94 -2.83 4.65 -6.98
N VAL A 95 -3.12 4.80 -5.68
CA VAL A 95 -2.45 4.03 -4.63
C VAL A 95 -2.79 2.54 -4.72
N VAL A 96 -4.02 2.19 -5.13
CA VAL A 96 -4.44 0.79 -5.34
C VAL A 96 -3.57 0.16 -6.44
N VAL A 97 -3.41 0.87 -7.55
CA VAL A 97 -2.58 0.42 -8.68
C VAL A 97 -1.12 0.26 -8.26
N GLN A 98 -0.60 1.16 -7.43
CA GLN A 98 0.77 1.08 -6.93
C GLN A 98 1.00 -0.10 -5.98
N TRP A 99 0.04 -0.38 -5.08
CA TRP A 99 0.12 -1.57 -4.23
C TRP A 99 0.04 -2.86 -5.04
N LEU A 100 -0.83 -2.93 -6.06
CA LEU A 100 -0.88 -4.07 -6.98
C LEU A 100 0.45 -4.23 -7.73
N LEU A 101 1.05 -3.14 -8.20
CA LEU A 101 2.37 -3.16 -8.83
C LEU A 101 3.45 -3.69 -7.87
N VAL A 102 3.45 -3.25 -6.60
CA VAL A 102 4.35 -3.77 -5.58
C VAL A 102 4.17 -5.28 -5.41
N LEU A 103 2.94 -5.78 -5.33
CA LEU A 103 2.68 -7.21 -5.24
C LEU A 103 3.19 -7.98 -6.47
N VAL A 104 2.95 -7.47 -7.68
CA VAL A 104 3.46 -8.08 -8.92
C VAL A 104 4.98 -8.14 -8.90
N LEU A 105 5.66 -7.05 -8.52
CA LEU A 105 7.11 -7.02 -8.39
C LEU A 105 7.62 -8.03 -7.36
N LEU A 106 6.93 -8.21 -6.23
CA LEU A 106 7.27 -9.22 -5.21
C LEU A 106 7.04 -10.66 -5.69
N VAL A 107 6.04 -10.91 -6.53
CA VAL A 107 5.78 -12.23 -7.13
C VAL A 107 6.88 -12.58 -8.14
N VAL A 108 7.28 -11.62 -8.97
CA VAL A 108 8.35 -11.78 -9.97
C VAL A 108 9.74 -11.81 -9.32
N TRP A 109 9.89 -11.28 -8.10
CA TRP A 109 11.14 -11.29 -7.35
C TRP A 109 11.65 -12.72 -7.11
N ARG A 110 12.89 -13.00 -7.51
CA ARG A 110 13.52 -14.32 -7.35
C ARG A 110 14.66 -14.37 -6.31
N GLY A 111 14.91 -13.26 -5.60
CA GLY A 111 15.97 -13.17 -4.61
C GLY A 111 15.65 -13.82 -3.25
N ALA A 112 16.64 -13.83 -2.37
CA ALA A 112 16.50 -14.31 -0.99
C ALA A 112 15.38 -13.54 -0.25
N GLY A 113 14.67 -14.23 0.66
CA GLY A 113 13.60 -13.62 1.46
C GLY A 113 12.26 -13.39 0.73
N ARG A 114 12.10 -13.86 -0.52
CA ARG A 114 10.86 -13.74 -1.31
C ARG A 114 9.59 -14.09 -0.52
N GLY A 115 9.59 -15.21 0.20
CA GLY A 115 8.40 -15.66 0.93
C GLY A 115 8.00 -14.70 2.05
N GLU A 116 8.97 -14.12 2.75
CA GLU A 116 8.70 -13.14 3.81
C GLU A 116 8.26 -11.80 3.21
N ALA A 117 8.94 -11.35 2.16
CA ALA A 117 8.58 -10.14 1.43
C ALA A 117 7.15 -10.19 0.89
N LEU A 118 6.76 -11.31 0.27
CA LEU A 118 5.43 -11.54 -0.27
C LEU A 118 4.39 -11.56 0.84
N ARG A 119 4.66 -12.27 1.95
CA ARG A 119 3.76 -12.29 3.10
C ARG A 119 3.53 -10.89 3.69
N LEU A 120 4.60 -10.11 3.89
CA LEU A 120 4.52 -8.75 4.39
C LEU A 120 3.78 -7.84 3.40
N GLY A 121 4.07 -7.95 2.11
CA GLY A 121 3.38 -7.23 1.05
C GLY A 121 1.88 -7.53 1.02
N ILE A 122 1.49 -8.81 1.09
CA ILE A 122 0.08 -9.23 1.15
C ILE A 122 -0.58 -8.72 2.43
N ALA A 123 0.08 -8.84 3.58
CA ALA A 123 -0.46 -8.34 4.84
C ALA A 123 -0.65 -6.81 4.82
N GLY A 124 0.34 -6.06 4.31
CA GLY A 124 0.26 -4.62 4.13
C GLY A 124 -0.87 -4.22 3.19
N PHE A 125 -1.03 -4.94 2.07
CA PHE A 125 -2.14 -4.69 1.14
C PHE A 125 -3.50 -5.00 1.74
N ALA A 126 -3.63 -6.08 2.51
CA ALA A 126 -4.87 -6.40 3.23
C ALA A 126 -5.23 -5.30 4.24
N VAL A 127 -4.25 -4.80 5.00
CA VAL A 127 -4.44 -3.66 5.92
C VAL A 127 -4.85 -2.41 5.15
N PHE A 128 -4.23 -2.14 4.00
CA PHE A 128 -4.62 -1.04 3.11
C PHE A 128 -6.10 -1.16 2.68
N LEU A 129 -6.56 -2.34 2.23
CA LEU A 129 -7.95 -2.56 1.81
C LEU A 129 -8.94 -2.34 2.96
N VAL A 130 -8.63 -2.89 4.15
CA VAL A 130 -9.46 -2.69 5.35
C VAL A 130 -9.49 -1.21 5.74
N ALA A 131 -8.34 -0.55 5.78
CA ALA A 131 -8.25 0.87 6.11
C ALA A 131 -9.00 1.75 5.10
N ALA A 132 -8.94 1.42 3.82
CA ALA A 132 -9.66 2.14 2.76
C ALA A 132 -11.19 2.03 2.90
N TRP A 133 -11.70 1.01 3.61
CA TRP A 133 -13.10 0.87 3.97
C TRP A 133 -13.45 1.52 5.32
N VAL A 134 -12.62 1.32 6.34
CA VAL A 134 -12.88 1.75 7.72
C VAL A 134 -12.72 3.26 7.90
N LEU A 135 -11.73 3.89 7.26
CA LEU A 135 -11.48 5.33 7.42
C LEU A 135 -12.67 6.20 6.98
N PRO A 136 -13.28 5.99 5.79
CA PRO A 136 -14.47 6.75 5.38
C PRO A 136 -15.63 6.63 6.37
N GLU A 137 -15.88 5.43 6.90
CA GLU A 137 -16.94 5.17 7.87
C GLU A 137 -16.65 5.83 9.23
N ALA A 138 -15.39 5.81 9.67
CA ALA A 138 -14.96 6.49 10.89
C ALA A 138 -15.09 8.03 10.75
N LEU A 139 -14.70 8.60 9.60
CA LEU A 139 -14.88 10.03 9.32
C LEU A 139 -16.35 10.43 9.39
N TRP A 140 -17.24 9.60 8.84
CA TRP A 140 -18.67 9.86 8.90
C TRP A 140 -19.19 9.84 10.34
N LYS A 141 -18.82 8.82 11.13
CA LYS A 141 -19.27 8.67 12.53
C LYS A 141 -18.74 9.75 13.47
N PHE A 142 -17.48 10.17 13.29
CA PHE A 142 -16.83 11.11 14.23
C PHE A 142 -16.91 12.57 13.80
N GLN A 143 -16.99 12.88 12.51
CA GLN A 143 -16.96 14.25 12.00
C GLN A 143 -18.19 14.63 11.17
N GLY A 144 -19.09 13.69 10.87
CA GLY A 144 -20.27 13.94 10.02
C GLY A 144 -19.92 14.24 8.56
N VAL A 145 -18.65 14.15 8.18
CA VAL A 145 -18.17 14.40 6.81
C VAL A 145 -18.31 13.10 6.01
N ARG A 146 -19.13 13.13 4.95
CA ARG A 146 -19.29 12.01 4.02
C ARG A 146 -18.11 11.99 3.05
N ALA A 147 -17.17 11.07 3.27
CA ALA A 147 -16.19 10.71 2.27
C ALA A 147 -16.70 9.48 1.51
N ASP A 148 -16.82 9.54 0.18
CA ASP A 148 -17.17 8.35 -0.59
C ASP A 148 -16.09 7.29 -0.38
N ALA A 149 -16.50 6.09 0.03
CA ALA A 149 -15.56 4.99 0.11
C ALA A 149 -14.97 4.74 -1.29
N LEU A 150 -13.65 4.52 -1.34
CA LEU A 150 -12.92 4.29 -2.60
C LEU A 150 -13.58 3.22 -3.48
N PHE A 151 -14.20 2.21 -2.87
CA PHE A 151 -14.85 1.10 -3.54
C PHE A 151 -16.20 1.45 -4.17
N HIS A 152 -16.98 2.36 -3.57
CA HIS A 152 -18.22 2.85 -4.17
C HIS A 152 -17.95 3.63 -5.46
N ARG A 153 -16.82 4.34 -5.54
CA ARG A 153 -16.38 5.00 -6.77
C ARG A 153 -15.97 4.05 -7.90
N PHE A 154 -15.73 2.76 -7.62
CA PHE A 154 -15.48 1.76 -8.67
C PHE A 154 -16.80 1.16 -9.20
N THR A 155 -17.84 1.10 -8.38
CA THR A 155 -19.16 0.59 -8.77
C THR A 155 -20.03 1.63 -9.47
N ASP A 156 -19.90 2.91 -9.12
CA ASP A 156 -20.74 3.97 -9.70
C ASP A 156 -20.30 4.40 -11.11
N GLY A 157 -19.14 3.95 -11.58
CA GLY A 157 -18.57 4.30 -12.89
C GLY A 157 -18.96 3.36 -14.03
N SER A 158 -19.85 2.39 -13.81
CA SER A 158 -20.26 1.37 -14.80
C SER A 158 -21.63 1.63 -15.45
N HIS A 159 -22.05 2.88 -15.58
CA HIS A 159 -23.26 3.27 -16.31
C HIS A 159 -22.93 4.18 -17.49
#